data_AF-A0A166L508-F1
#
_entry.id   AF-A0A166L508-F1
#
_cell.length_a   1.000
_cell.length_b   1.000
_cell.length_c   1.000
_cell.angle_alpha   90.00
_cell.angle_beta   90.00
_cell.angle_gamma   90.00
#
_symmetry.space_group_name_H-M   'P 1'
#
loop_
_entity.id
_entity.type
_entity.pdbx_description
1 polymer ?
#
loop_
_entity_poly.entity_id
_entity_poly.type
_entity_poly.pdbx_seq_one_letter_code
_entity_poly.pdbx_strand_id
1 'polypeptide(L)' 'LSQRVCFVCKQSGHIVRDCPNKPKRPPPHCNRCKEDGHYTSACPGPRCFACKERGHTVSQCP' A
#
# COMPACT_ATOMS: atom_id res chain seq x y z
N LEU A 1 19.67 28.83 -2.21
CA LEU A 1 20.02 27.59 -1.48
C LEU A 1 18.73 26.87 -1.09
N SER A 2 18.42 25.73 -1.72
CA SER A 2 17.23 24.95 -1.36
C SER A 2 17.48 24.28 -0.01
N GLN A 3 17.10 24.94 1.09
CA GLN A 3 17.18 24.38 2.43
C GLN A 3 16.30 23.13 2.49
N ARG A 4 16.92 21.96 2.64
CA ARG A 4 16.20 20.70 2.84
C ARG A 4 15.64 20.70 4.25
N VAL A 5 14.38 21.11 4.38
CA VAL A 5 13.62 21.09 5.63
C VAL A 5 12.59 19.97 5.56
N CYS A 6 12.50 19.20 6.63
CA CYS A 6 11.58 18.09 6.72
C CYS A 6 10.18 18.57 7.15
N PHE A 7 9.15 18.27 6.35
CA PHE A 7 7.77 18.64 6.69
C PHE A 7 7.14 17.78 7.79
N VAL A 8 7.76 16.65 8.16
CA VAL A 8 7.25 15.76 9.22
C VAL A 8 7.69 16.22 10.61
N CYS A 9 8.98 16.49 10.80
CA CYS A 9 9.53 16.89 12.11
C CYS A 9 9.94 18.37 12.19
N LYS A 10 9.81 19.13 11.09
CA LYS A 10 10.17 20.55 10.98
C LYS A 10 11.65 20.88 11.20
N GLN A 11 12.55 19.89 11.11
CA GLN A 11 14.00 20.08 11.23
C GLN A 11 14.68 20.26 9.86
N SER A 12 15.77 21.01 9.82
CA SER A 12 16.62 21.21 8.65
C SER A 12 17.69 20.13 8.51
N GLY A 13 18.21 19.94 7.29
CA GLY A 13 19.29 19.00 6.97
C GLY A 13 18.82 17.72 6.26
N HIS A 14 17.51 17.47 6.21
CA HIS A 14 16.91 16.33 5.53
C HIS A 14 15.51 16.67 5.00
N ILE A 15 14.98 15.82 4.11
CA ILE A 15 13.61 15.88 3.61
C ILE A 15 12.76 14.77 4.25
N VAL A 16 11.44 14.82 4.08
CA VAL A 16 10.49 13.83 4.64
C VAL A 16 10.90 12.37 4.40
N ARG A 17 11.51 12.07 3.25
CA ARG A 17 11.92 10.72 2.88
C ARG A 17 13.01 10.16 3.79
N ASP A 18 13.90 11.03 4.26
CA ASP A 18 15.08 10.70 5.08
C ASP A 18 14.88 11.05 6.56
N CYS A 19 13.63 11.36 6.97
CA CYS A 19 13.31 11.73 8.34
C CYS A 19 13.44 10.53 9.29
N PRO A 20 14.30 10.60 10.32
CA PRO A 20 14.49 9.50 11.27
C PRO A 20 13.23 9.26 12.12
N ASN A 21 12.47 10.33 12.38
CA ASN A 21 11.19 10.29 13.10
C ASN A 21 10.00 10.02 12.18
N LYS A 22 10.23 9.57 10.94
CA LYS A 22 9.13 9.23 10.03
C LYS A 22 8.34 8.08 10.67
N PRO A 23 7.02 8.23 10.89
CA PRO A 23 6.21 7.12 11.37
C PRO A 23 6.36 5.95 10.41
N LYS A 24 6.58 4.75 10.94
CA LYS A 24 6.63 3.53 10.13
C LYS A 24 5.34 3.49 9.33
N ARG A 25 5.47 3.40 8.00
CA ARG A 25 4.27 3.23 7.18
C ARG A 25 3.59 1.95 7.65
N PRO A 26 2.26 1.95 7.80
CA PRO A 26 1.55 0.71 8.03
C PRO A 26 1.90 -0.29 6.92
N PRO A 27 1.88 -1.60 7.22
CA PRO A 27 2.14 -2.62 6.21
C PRO A 27 1.18 -2.45 5.02
N PRO A 28 1.60 -2.88 3.82
CA PRO A 28 0.72 -2.90 2.65
C PRO A 28 -0.59 -3.62 2.95
N HIS A 29 -1.72 -3.03 2.56
CA HIS A 29 -3.04 -3.64 2.69
C HIS A 29 -3.70 -3.86 1.32
N CYS A 30 -4.26 -5.05 1.10
CA CYS A 30 -4.87 -5.46 -0.16
C CYS A 30 -6.34 -5.09 -0.25
N ASN A 31 -6.76 -4.14 -1.07
CA ASN A 31 -8.19 -3.79 -1.13
C ASN A 31 -9.08 -4.81 -1.86
N ARG A 32 -8.49 -5.80 -2.55
CA ARG A 32 -9.16 -6.79 -3.40
C ARG A 32 -9.41 -8.10 -2.67
N CYS A 33 -8.48 -8.49 -1.81
CA CYS A 33 -8.54 -9.67 -0.95
C CYS A 33 -8.58 -9.37 0.54
N LYS A 34 -8.38 -8.09 0.93
CA LYS A 34 -8.38 -7.57 2.30
C LYS A 34 -7.26 -8.10 3.20
N GLU A 35 -6.22 -8.66 2.62
CA GLU A 35 -5.07 -9.16 3.37
C GLU A 35 -3.93 -8.13 3.44
N ASP A 36 -3.25 -8.12 4.58
CA ASP A 36 -2.07 -7.30 4.82
C ASP A 36 -0.78 -8.02 4.39
N GLY A 37 0.29 -7.25 4.28
CA GLY A 37 1.58 -7.75 3.78
C GLY A 37 1.71 -7.66 2.26
N HIS A 38 0.62 -7.34 1.56
CA HIS A 38 0.64 -7.09 0.13
C HIS A 38 -0.43 -6.05 -0.25
N TYR A 39 -0.20 -5.28 -1.30
CA TYR A 39 -1.21 -4.35 -1.81
C TYR A 39 -2.29 -5.12 -2.58
N THR A 40 -3.37 -4.43 -2.96
CA THR A 40 -4.47 -4.95 -3.81
C THR A 40 -3.92 -5.67 -5.05
N SER A 41 -2.77 -5.18 -5.49
CA SER A 41 -1.95 -5.57 -6.63
C SER A 41 -1.19 -6.88 -6.45
N ALA A 42 -0.79 -7.25 -5.23
CA ALA A 42 -0.01 -8.46 -4.92
C ALA A 42 -0.85 -9.50 -4.16
N CYS A 43 -2.16 -9.42 -4.36
CA CYS A 43 -3.18 -10.32 -3.89
C CYS A 43 -2.95 -11.76 -4.39
N PRO A 44 -2.70 -12.77 -3.52
CA PRO A 44 -2.49 -14.15 -3.93
C PRO A 44 -3.77 -14.87 -4.39
N GLY A 45 -4.94 -14.25 -4.21
CA GLY A 45 -6.22 -14.85 -4.58
C GLY A 45 -7.27 -13.83 -5.01
N PRO A 46 -7.49 -13.62 -6.32
CA PRO A 46 -8.56 -12.78 -6.80
C PRO A 46 -9.92 -13.46 -6.65
N ARG A 47 -10.96 -12.64 -6.55
CA ARG A 47 -12.34 -13.06 -6.37
C ARG A 47 -13.20 -12.62 -7.55
N CYS A 48 -14.16 -13.46 -7.86
CA CYS A 48 -15.07 -13.28 -8.94
C CYS A 48 -16.16 -12.25 -8.65
N PHE A 49 -16.34 -11.33 -9.58
CA PHE A 49 -17.37 -10.30 -9.58
C PHE A 49 -18.80 -10.83 -9.70
N ALA A 50 -18.95 -11.87 -10.54
CA ALA A 50 -20.22 -12.35 -11.07
C ALA A 50 -20.72 -13.57 -10.29
N CYS A 51 -19.92 -14.63 -10.17
CA CYS A 51 -20.25 -15.87 -9.44
C CYS A 51 -19.54 -15.98 -8.09
N LYS A 52 -18.67 -15.00 -7.74
CA LYS A 52 -18.16 -14.80 -6.38
C LYS A 52 -17.14 -15.82 -5.86
N GLU A 53 -16.68 -16.75 -6.70
CA GLU A 53 -15.63 -17.71 -6.35
C GLU A 53 -14.21 -17.11 -6.37
N ARG A 54 -13.29 -17.72 -5.60
CA ARG A 54 -11.89 -17.26 -5.42
C ARG A 54 -10.93 -18.17 -6.18
N GLY A 55 -9.80 -17.59 -6.58
CA GLY A 55 -8.92 -18.20 -7.57
C GLY A 55 -9.28 -17.78 -9.00
N HIS A 56 -10.34 -16.99 -9.18
CA HIS A 56 -10.76 -16.44 -10.47
C HIS A 56 -11.62 -15.16 -10.29
N THR A 57 -11.85 -14.35 -11.34
CA THR A 57 -12.56 -13.04 -11.33
C THR A 57 -13.93 -13.09 -12.06
N VAL A 58 -14.71 -11.98 -12.10
CA VAL A 58 -16.09 -11.88 -12.71
C VAL A 58 -16.20 -12.69 -13.99
N SER A 59 -15.16 -12.56 -14.79
CA SER A 59 -15.06 -12.96 -16.19
C SER A 59 -14.60 -14.41 -16.36
N GLN A 60 -14.22 -15.05 -15.26
CA GLN A 60 -13.74 -16.43 -15.18
C GLN A 60 -14.72 -17.30 -14.40
N CYS A 61 -15.97 -16.84 -14.27
CA CYS A 61 -17.02 -17.72 -13.83
C CYS A 61 -17.14 -18.92 -14.75
N PRO A 62 -17.33 -20.13 -14.18
CA PRO A 62 -17.82 -21.26 -14.93
C PRO A 62 -19.23 -21.02 -15.48
#